data_AF-A0A6J4WYC6-F1
#
_entry.id   AF-A0A6J4WYC6-F1
#
_cell.length_a   1.000
_cell.length_b   1.000
_cell.length_c   1.000
_cell.angle_alpha   90.00
_cell.angle_beta   90.00
_cell.angle_gamma   90.00
#
_symmetry.space_group_name_H-M   'P 1'
#
loop_
_entity.id
_entity.type
_entity.pdbx_description
1 polymer ?
#
loop_
_entity_poly.entity_id
_entity_poly.type
_entity_poly.pdbx_seq_one_letter_code
_entity_poly.pdbx_strand_id
1 'polypeptide(L)'
;MRLAIEEARVSLREGNSGFGAVIIKGRDVISKAHDTDKTSGDPTQHAEMNVIRSAAAEFGGDLSDCVLVSTHEPCPMCSTAILWAGISEVAYGYPIKEAIEQGCKRVDLSLTEIFNRAAKKIVVHENVLHEACAILYNRAVRGSIDQLRGADEKRLKRLARDLSEKRLKWFSNHCSSFAGSNEDILEAGYRVFLKKLRITQDQADIASCDNTSLVLHSKNFCPTLEACKILGLDSRFVCRHLTEAPTTDLLRQVHPKLRFSRNYDKLRPRSNYCEEMIILDE
;
A
#
# COMPACT_ATOMS: atom_id res chain seq x y z
N MET A 1 7.43 10.13 12.64
CA MET A 1 6.79 9.61 11.41
C MET A 1 6.52 8.11 11.44
N ARG A 2 7.51 7.23 11.67
CA ARG A 2 7.28 5.77 11.69
C ARG A 2 6.14 5.34 12.62
N LEU A 3 6.06 5.91 13.83
CA LEU A 3 4.95 5.69 14.76
C LEU A 3 3.59 6.11 14.17
N ALA A 4 3.52 7.24 13.48
CA ALA A 4 2.30 7.69 12.80
C ALA A 4 1.89 6.73 11.66
N ILE A 5 2.86 6.17 10.93
CA ILE A 5 2.60 5.13 9.92
C ILE A 5 2.01 3.87 10.58
N GLU A 6 2.51 3.45 11.74
CA GLU A 6 1.92 2.31 12.46
C GLU A 6 0.48 2.59 12.90
N GLU A 7 0.18 3.80 13.39
CA GLU A 7 -1.20 4.22 13.70
C GLU A 7 -2.09 4.19 12.44
N ALA A 8 -1.62 4.70 11.30
CA ALA A 8 -2.35 4.59 10.04
C ALA A 8 -2.64 3.14 9.61
N ARG A 9 -1.70 2.22 9.90
CA ARG A 9 -1.92 0.78 9.67
C ARG A 9 -2.96 0.18 10.61
N VAL A 10 -3.00 0.62 11.88
CA VAL A 10 -4.06 0.24 12.82
C VAL A 10 -5.42 0.66 12.27
N SER A 11 -5.55 1.93 11.88
CA SER A 11 -6.79 2.46 11.28
C SER A 11 -7.26 1.64 10.06
N LEU A 12 -6.34 1.29 9.15
CA LEU A 12 -6.64 0.43 8.00
C LEU A 12 -7.14 -0.97 8.39
N ARG A 13 -6.54 -1.57 9.42
CA ARG A 13 -6.98 -2.87 9.95
C ARG A 13 -8.37 -2.81 10.56
N GLU A 14 -8.69 -1.71 11.24
CA GLU A 14 -9.96 -1.53 11.94
C GLU A 14 -11.12 -1.15 11.03
N GLY A 15 -10.87 -0.65 9.82
CA GLY A 15 -11.95 -0.25 8.91
C GLY A 15 -11.96 1.21 8.52
N ASN A 16 -11.04 2.01 9.05
CA ASN A 16 -11.00 3.47 8.91
C ASN A 16 -10.22 3.91 7.66
N SER A 17 -10.08 5.22 7.49
CA SER A 17 -9.53 5.85 6.29
C SER A 17 -7.99 5.84 6.22
N GLY A 18 -7.30 5.32 7.23
CA GLY A 18 -5.87 4.98 7.18
C GLY A 18 -4.93 6.17 7.33
N PHE A 19 -5.22 7.05 8.28
CA PHE A 19 -4.42 8.21 8.68
C PHE A 19 -3.90 8.01 10.10
N GLY A 20 -2.68 8.48 10.37
CA GLY A 20 -2.07 8.39 11.68
C GLY A 20 -1.34 9.68 12.02
N ALA A 21 -1.37 10.04 13.30
CA ALA A 21 -0.73 11.23 13.82
C ALA A 21 -0.12 10.96 15.20
N VAL A 22 0.95 11.69 15.51
CA VAL A 22 1.68 11.61 16.78
C VAL A 22 2.02 13.02 17.22
N ILE A 23 1.91 13.31 18.50
CA ILE A 23 2.40 14.54 19.12
C ILE A 23 3.63 14.18 19.97
N ILE A 24 4.71 14.94 19.78
CA ILE A 24 5.95 14.80 20.56
C ILE A 24 6.29 16.12 21.27
N LYS A 25 6.93 16.02 22.44
CA LYS A 25 7.55 17.16 23.14
C LYS A 25 8.99 16.79 23.45
N GLY A 26 9.94 17.46 22.80
CA GLY A 26 11.35 17.07 22.83
C GLY A 26 11.55 15.66 22.25
N ARG A 27 11.94 14.69 23.10
CA ARG A 27 12.13 13.28 22.71
C ARG A 27 10.95 12.38 23.08
N ASP A 28 9.99 12.92 23.83
CA ASP A 28 8.92 12.13 24.40
C ASP A 28 7.70 12.12 23.48
N VAL A 29 7.11 10.94 23.32
CA VAL A 29 5.82 10.77 22.64
C VAL A 29 4.73 11.06 23.64
N ILE A 30 4.01 12.15 23.43
CA ILE A 30 2.96 12.66 24.32
C ILE A 30 1.62 12.01 23.99
N SER A 31 1.31 11.89 22.71
CA SER A 31 0.11 11.18 22.26
C SER A 31 0.30 10.60 20.87
N LYS A 32 -0.45 9.55 20.56
CA LYS A 32 -0.54 8.93 19.24
C LYS A 32 -1.98 8.54 18.99
N ALA A 33 -2.45 8.76 17.76
CA ALA A 33 -3.79 8.37 17.37
C ALA A 33 -3.87 8.12 15.87
N HIS A 34 -4.91 7.43 15.47
CA HIS A 34 -5.32 7.29 14.08
C HIS A 34 -6.75 7.81 13.91
N ASP A 35 -7.17 7.95 12.66
CA ASP A 35 -8.54 8.34 12.35
C ASP A 35 -9.52 7.21 12.71
N THR A 36 -10.69 7.59 13.24
CA THR A 36 -11.76 6.66 13.62
C THR A 36 -13.06 6.96 12.88
N ASP A 37 -12.98 7.68 11.77
CA ASP A 37 -14.13 8.29 11.10
C ASP A 37 -15.20 7.29 10.65
N LYS A 38 -14.78 6.10 10.19
CA LYS A 38 -15.71 5.03 9.77
C LYS A 38 -16.26 4.27 10.95
N THR A 39 -15.43 3.91 11.91
CA THR A 39 -15.83 3.07 13.06
C THR A 39 -16.67 3.84 14.06
N SER A 40 -16.45 5.15 14.22
CA SER A 40 -17.27 6.01 15.08
C SER A 40 -18.50 6.59 14.37
N GLY A 41 -18.52 6.59 13.03
CA GLY A 41 -19.56 7.25 12.24
C GLY A 41 -19.48 8.79 12.25
N ASP A 42 -18.38 9.37 12.76
CA ASP A 42 -18.17 10.81 12.83
C ASP A 42 -17.06 11.23 11.84
N PRO A 43 -17.39 11.93 10.75
CA PRO A 43 -16.44 12.29 9.70
C PRO A 43 -15.36 13.28 10.18
N THR A 44 -15.47 13.84 11.38
CA THR A 44 -14.50 14.78 11.94
C THR A 44 -13.40 14.11 12.77
N GLN A 45 -13.51 12.80 13.05
CA GLN A 45 -12.52 12.03 13.84
C GLN A 45 -11.27 11.68 13.02
N HIS A 46 -10.61 12.71 12.51
CA HIS A 46 -9.31 12.60 11.85
C HIS A 46 -8.19 12.31 12.86
N ALA A 47 -7.10 11.71 12.39
CA ALA A 47 -5.96 11.36 13.24
C ALA A 47 -5.40 12.58 14.01
N GLU A 48 -5.31 13.75 13.35
CA GLU A 48 -4.84 14.99 13.95
C GLU A 48 -5.79 15.49 15.04
N MET A 49 -7.11 15.38 14.81
CA MET A 49 -8.10 15.77 15.82
C MET A 49 -8.03 14.84 17.02
N ASN A 50 -7.92 13.54 16.78
CA ASN A 50 -7.87 12.52 17.82
C ASN A 50 -6.61 12.67 18.68
N VAL A 51 -5.45 12.89 18.06
CA VAL A 51 -4.18 13.03 18.79
C VAL A 51 -4.14 14.34 19.59
N ILE A 52 -4.68 15.45 19.06
CA ILE A 52 -4.77 16.72 19.80
C ILE A 52 -5.71 16.58 21.00
N ARG A 53 -6.89 15.98 20.82
CA ARG A 53 -7.85 15.76 21.92
C ARG A 53 -7.25 14.88 23.01
N SER A 54 -6.57 13.79 22.62
CA SER A 54 -5.89 12.90 23.57
C SER A 54 -4.79 13.61 24.33
N ALA A 55 -3.90 14.35 23.64
CA ALA A 55 -2.84 15.11 24.29
C ALA A 55 -3.40 16.19 25.24
N ALA A 56 -4.43 16.93 24.81
CA ALA A 56 -5.03 17.98 25.60
C ALA A 56 -5.72 17.46 26.87
N ALA A 57 -6.32 16.27 26.81
CA ALA A 57 -6.94 15.62 27.95
C ALA A 57 -5.92 15.18 29.01
N GLU A 58 -4.71 14.80 28.60
CA GLU A 58 -3.67 14.28 29.51
C GLU A 58 -2.71 15.37 30.01
N PHE A 59 -2.32 16.31 29.15
CA PHE A 59 -1.27 17.29 29.41
C PHE A 59 -1.75 18.75 29.45
N GLY A 60 -3.06 18.98 29.22
CA GLY A 60 -3.65 20.31 29.15
C GLY A 60 -3.72 20.87 27.73
N GLY A 61 -4.56 21.91 27.55
CA GLY A 61 -4.90 22.44 26.22
C GLY A 61 -3.82 23.26 25.51
N ASP A 62 -2.73 23.61 26.19
CA ASP A 62 -1.60 24.33 25.59
C ASP A 62 -0.50 23.36 25.15
N LEU A 63 -0.40 23.14 23.84
CA LEU A 63 0.59 22.26 23.23
C LEU A 63 1.71 23.06 22.52
N SER A 64 2.02 24.26 23.01
CA SER A 64 2.95 25.19 22.35
C SER A 64 4.40 24.75 22.22
N ASP A 65 4.86 23.82 23.05
CA ASP A 65 6.20 23.21 22.94
C ASP A 65 6.19 21.87 22.17
N CYS A 66 5.08 21.53 21.50
CA CYS A 66 4.92 20.24 20.85
C CYS A 66 5.06 20.32 19.33
N VAL A 67 5.45 19.18 18.75
CA VAL A 67 5.47 18.94 17.31
C VAL A 67 4.37 17.93 16.96
N LEU A 68 3.50 18.25 16.00
CA LEU A 68 2.57 17.29 15.42
C LEU A 68 3.17 16.63 14.19
N VAL A 69 3.14 15.31 14.15
CA VAL A 69 3.64 14.50 13.03
C VAL A 69 2.47 13.72 12.42
N SER A 70 2.10 13.99 11.17
CA SER A 70 0.97 13.35 10.47
C SER A 70 1.42 12.56 9.24
N THR A 71 0.82 11.41 8.97
CA THR A 71 1.14 10.62 7.76
C THR A 71 0.69 11.28 6.46
N HIS A 72 -0.17 12.29 6.53
CA HIS A 72 -0.65 13.07 5.41
C HIS A 72 -0.61 14.55 5.78
N GLU A 73 -0.53 15.44 4.80
CA GLU A 73 -0.74 16.86 5.01
C GLU A 73 -2.10 17.10 5.70
N PRO A 74 -2.13 17.74 6.89
CA PRO A 74 -3.36 18.09 7.59
C PRO A 74 -4.31 18.89 6.71
N CYS A 75 -5.58 18.48 6.70
CA CYS A 75 -6.63 19.20 5.96
C CYS A 75 -6.96 20.53 6.65
N PRO A 76 -7.76 21.43 6.02
CA PRO A 76 -8.03 22.75 6.58
C PRO A 76 -8.61 22.77 8.00
N MET A 77 -9.46 21.80 8.33
CA MET A 77 -9.99 21.62 9.69
C MET A 77 -8.86 21.31 10.68
N CYS A 78 -8.02 20.33 10.36
CA CYS A 78 -6.92 19.89 11.21
C CYS A 78 -5.85 20.97 11.35
N SER A 79 -5.50 21.66 10.26
CA SER A 79 -4.55 22.78 10.28
C SER A 79 -5.04 23.91 11.19
N THR A 80 -6.32 24.25 11.15
CA THR A 80 -6.89 25.26 12.06
C THR A 80 -6.90 24.77 13.52
N ALA A 81 -7.19 23.49 13.77
CA ALA A 81 -7.13 22.91 15.10
C ALA A 81 -5.70 22.91 15.69
N ILE A 82 -4.68 22.66 14.86
CA ILE A 82 -3.26 22.76 15.25
C ILE A 82 -2.94 24.18 15.73
N LEU A 83 -3.41 25.21 15.02
CA LEU A 83 -3.25 26.61 15.43
C LEU A 83 -3.90 26.90 16.78
N TRP A 84 -5.14 26.42 17.00
CA TRP A 84 -5.86 26.62 18.27
C TRP A 84 -5.24 25.86 19.45
N ALA A 85 -4.67 24.69 19.20
CA ALA A 85 -3.93 23.93 20.22
C ALA A 85 -2.57 24.57 20.57
N GLY A 86 -2.17 25.62 19.85
CA GLY A 86 -0.91 26.31 20.08
C GLY A 86 0.31 25.59 19.53
N ILE A 87 0.19 24.46 18.84
CA ILE A 87 1.33 23.67 18.32
C ILE A 87 2.23 24.54 17.44
N SER A 88 3.54 24.51 17.69
CA SER A 88 4.52 25.38 17.02
C SER A 88 5.16 24.76 15.78
N GLU A 89 5.11 23.44 15.65
CA GLU A 89 5.77 22.71 14.56
C GLU A 89 4.91 21.56 14.03
N VAL A 90 4.91 21.36 12.72
CA VAL A 90 4.20 20.28 12.04
C VAL A 90 5.13 19.58 11.07
N ALA A 91 5.13 18.25 11.11
CA ALA A 91 5.78 17.41 10.12
C ALA A 91 4.76 16.52 9.41
N TYR A 92 4.79 16.43 8.08
CA TYR A 92 3.92 15.52 7.35
C TYR A 92 4.65 14.71 6.27
N GLY A 93 4.08 13.56 5.93
CA GLY A 93 4.69 12.62 4.99
C GLY A 93 4.23 12.79 3.55
N TYR A 94 2.90 12.82 3.32
CA TYR A 94 2.33 12.82 1.97
C TYR A 94 1.48 14.09 1.70
N PRO A 95 1.80 14.90 0.67
CA PRO A 95 1.11 16.15 0.38
C PRO A 95 -0.34 15.97 -0.09
N ILE A 96 -1.20 16.96 0.20
CA ILE A 96 -2.60 16.98 -0.26
C ILE A 96 -2.69 17.08 -1.78
N LYS A 97 -1.76 17.81 -2.38
CA LYS A 97 -1.69 18.03 -3.83
C LYS A 97 -1.48 16.71 -4.58
N GLU A 98 -0.56 15.87 -4.12
CA GLU A 98 -0.33 14.56 -4.73
C GLU A 98 -1.53 13.62 -4.55
N ALA A 99 -2.25 13.72 -3.43
CA ALA A 99 -3.50 12.98 -3.27
C ALA A 99 -4.56 13.41 -4.31
N ILE A 100 -4.68 14.71 -4.57
CA ILE A 100 -5.60 15.28 -5.57
C ILE A 100 -5.21 14.82 -6.98
N GLU A 101 -3.93 14.86 -7.33
CA GLU A 101 -3.40 14.39 -8.62
C GLU A 101 -3.70 12.90 -8.86
N GLN A 102 -3.77 12.09 -7.80
CA GLN A 102 -4.20 10.69 -7.85
C GLN A 102 -5.73 10.50 -7.89
N GLY A 103 -6.49 11.60 -7.96
CA GLY A 103 -7.95 11.62 -8.03
C GLY A 103 -8.65 11.45 -6.69
N CYS A 104 -7.96 11.64 -5.56
CA CYS A 104 -8.61 11.69 -4.24
C CYS A 104 -9.37 13.01 -4.09
N LYS A 105 -10.61 12.92 -3.62
CA LYS A 105 -11.42 14.12 -3.30
C LYS A 105 -10.92 14.74 -2.00
N ARG A 106 -10.15 15.81 -2.12
CA ARG A 106 -9.63 16.61 -1.00
C ARG A 106 -9.96 18.09 -1.21
N VAL A 107 -9.97 18.85 -0.12
CA VAL A 107 -10.04 20.32 -0.21
C VAL A 107 -8.68 20.79 -0.67
N ASP A 108 -8.59 21.42 -1.83
CA ASP A 108 -7.35 21.94 -2.40
C ASP A 108 -6.94 23.23 -1.68
N LEU A 109 -6.48 23.08 -0.44
CA LEU A 109 -6.02 24.14 0.42
C LEU A 109 -4.91 23.58 1.33
N SER A 110 -3.66 23.96 1.04
CA SER A 110 -2.49 23.49 1.77
C SER A 110 -2.45 24.01 3.22
N LEU A 111 -1.76 23.28 4.09
CA LEU A 111 -1.55 23.70 5.47
C LEU A 111 -0.75 25.02 5.53
N THR A 112 0.24 25.17 4.65
CA THR A 112 1.10 26.35 4.57
C THR A 112 0.29 27.59 4.20
N GLU A 113 -0.68 27.43 3.30
CA GLU A 113 -1.58 28.51 2.92
C GLU A 113 -2.43 29.02 4.11
N ILE A 114 -2.85 28.12 5.00
CA ILE A 114 -3.59 28.47 6.23
C ILE A 114 -2.65 29.12 7.25
N PHE A 115 -1.48 28.54 7.48
CA PHE A 115 -0.51 29.04 8.47
C PHE A 115 0.04 30.41 8.10
N ASN A 116 0.22 30.72 6.82
CA ASN A 116 0.64 32.05 6.37
C ASN A 116 -0.40 33.16 6.64
N ARG A 117 -1.66 32.80 6.87
CA ARG A 117 -2.72 33.75 7.24
C ARG A 117 -2.97 33.81 8.75
N ALA A 118 -2.26 33.01 9.54
CA ALA A 118 -2.38 33.01 10.99
C ALA A 118 -1.42 34.01 11.65
N ALA A 119 -1.78 34.50 12.84
CA ALA A 119 -0.92 35.39 13.62
C ALA A 119 0.32 34.68 14.19
N LYS A 120 0.25 33.35 14.38
CA LYS A 120 1.33 32.53 14.91
C LYS A 120 2.09 31.86 13.76
N LYS A 121 3.42 31.97 13.80
CA LYS A 121 4.30 31.26 12.87
C LYS A 121 4.44 29.80 13.33
N ILE A 122 4.17 28.88 12.41
CA ILE A 122 4.39 27.43 12.60
C ILE A 122 5.54 27.00 11.69
N VAL A 123 6.45 26.16 12.20
CA VAL A 123 7.50 25.52 11.40
C VAL A 123 6.91 24.28 10.71
N VAL A 124 7.16 24.13 9.41
CA VAL A 124 6.62 23.03 8.61
C VAL A 124 7.77 22.17 8.08
N HIS A 125 7.67 20.87 8.31
CA HIS A 125 8.56 19.84 7.75
C HIS A 125 7.78 18.97 6.76
N GLU A 126 8.05 19.18 5.48
CA GLU A 126 7.34 18.49 4.41
C GLU A 126 8.03 17.16 4.05
N ASN A 127 7.27 16.23 3.46
CA ASN A 127 7.79 15.01 2.82
C ASN A 127 8.60 14.06 3.73
N VAL A 128 8.35 14.08 5.04
CA VAL A 128 9.06 13.21 5.99
C VAL A 128 8.66 11.76 5.78
N LEU A 129 9.60 10.92 5.32
CA LEU A 129 9.35 9.53 4.90
C LEU A 129 8.23 9.41 3.83
N HIS A 130 8.19 10.36 2.89
CA HIS A 130 7.19 10.47 1.83
C HIS A 130 6.81 9.13 1.19
N GLU A 131 7.78 8.38 0.65
CA GLU A 131 7.52 7.10 -0.04
C GLU A 131 6.80 6.07 0.85
N ALA A 132 7.17 6.00 2.14
CA ALA A 132 6.52 5.10 3.09
C ALA A 132 5.08 5.53 3.40
N CYS A 133 4.81 6.83 3.42
CA CYS A 133 3.47 7.38 3.58
C CYS A 133 2.63 7.22 2.29
N ALA A 134 3.22 7.38 1.11
CA ALA A 134 2.54 7.22 -0.18
C ALA A 134 1.95 5.82 -0.35
N ILE A 135 2.62 4.78 0.15
CA ILE A 135 2.10 3.40 0.17
C ILE A 135 0.74 3.32 0.86
N LEU A 136 0.53 4.08 1.95
CA LEU A 136 -0.74 4.09 2.68
C LEU A 136 -1.89 4.59 1.81
N TYR A 137 -1.66 5.47 0.83
CA TYR A 137 -2.74 6.08 0.03
C TYR A 137 -2.80 5.53 -1.40
N ASN A 138 -1.88 4.65 -1.77
CA ASN A 138 -1.85 4.02 -3.09
C ASN A 138 -3.14 3.24 -3.37
N ARG A 139 -3.81 3.56 -4.50
CA ARG A 139 -5.11 2.97 -4.88
C ARG A 139 -5.07 1.45 -5.01
N ALA A 140 -3.98 0.87 -5.53
CA ALA A 140 -3.88 -0.57 -5.69
C ALA A 140 -3.71 -1.27 -4.33
N VAL A 141 -2.92 -0.67 -3.43
CA VAL A 141 -2.76 -1.16 -2.04
C VAL A 141 -4.10 -1.10 -1.31
N ARG A 142 -4.83 0.01 -1.42
CA ARG A 142 -6.18 0.16 -0.83
C ARG A 142 -7.15 -0.90 -1.33
N GLY A 143 -7.19 -1.14 -2.65
CA GLY A 143 -8.01 -2.20 -3.23
C GLY A 143 -7.64 -3.60 -2.72
N SER A 144 -6.34 -3.87 -2.51
CA SER A 144 -5.89 -5.12 -1.89
C SER A 144 -6.28 -5.22 -0.42
N ILE A 145 -6.22 -4.13 0.35
CA ILE A 145 -6.68 -4.10 1.75
C ILE A 145 -8.17 -4.45 1.85
N ASP A 146 -9.01 -3.82 1.02
CA ASP A 146 -10.47 -4.07 1.03
C ASP A 146 -10.81 -5.53 0.72
N GLN A 147 -10.05 -6.15 -0.18
CA GLN A 147 -10.21 -7.55 -0.54
C GLN A 147 -9.75 -8.50 0.57
N LEU A 148 -8.62 -8.19 1.22
CA LEU A 148 -7.94 -9.09 2.15
C LEU A 148 -8.35 -8.93 3.61
N ARG A 149 -8.88 -7.76 4.01
CA ARG A 149 -9.30 -7.52 5.40
C ARG A 149 -10.40 -8.51 5.79
N GLY A 150 -10.12 -9.30 6.83
CA GLY A 150 -11.00 -10.36 7.31
C GLY A 150 -11.23 -11.49 6.30
N ALA A 151 -10.34 -11.68 5.31
CA ALA A 151 -10.48 -12.77 4.35
C ALA A 151 -9.93 -14.09 4.89
N ASP A 152 -10.77 -15.11 4.89
CA ASP A 152 -10.39 -16.50 5.13
C ASP A 152 -9.97 -17.20 3.83
N GLU A 153 -9.54 -18.47 3.93
CA GLU A 153 -9.13 -19.27 2.77
C GLU A 153 -10.23 -19.36 1.70
N LYS A 154 -11.48 -19.53 2.12
CA LYS A 154 -12.64 -19.66 1.23
C LYS A 154 -12.87 -18.38 0.43
N ARG A 155 -12.72 -17.21 1.06
CA ARG A 155 -12.78 -15.91 0.39
C ARG A 155 -11.59 -15.71 -0.55
N LEU A 156 -10.37 -16.08 -0.16
CA LEU A 156 -9.20 -16.01 -1.04
C LEU A 156 -9.38 -16.86 -2.30
N LYS A 157 -9.88 -18.11 -2.16
CA LYS A 157 -10.19 -18.98 -3.31
C LYS A 157 -11.28 -18.41 -4.23
N ARG A 158 -12.23 -17.64 -3.69
CA ARG A 158 -13.22 -16.92 -4.51
C ARG A 158 -12.57 -15.78 -5.28
N LEU A 159 -11.81 -14.94 -4.60
CA LEU A 159 -11.06 -13.84 -5.22
C LEU A 159 -10.08 -14.34 -6.29
N ALA A 160 -9.49 -15.52 -6.09
CA ALA A 160 -8.63 -16.17 -7.08
C ALA A 160 -9.40 -16.49 -8.36
N ARG A 161 -10.60 -17.07 -8.27
CA ARG A 161 -11.44 -17.35 -9.45
C ARG A 161 -11.77 -16.07 -10.22
N ASP A 162 -12.18 -15.02 -9.52
CA ASP A 162 -12.45 -13.71 -10.15
C ASP A 162 -11.18 -13.14 -10.82
N LEU A 163 -10.01 -13.38 -10.23
CA LEU A 163 -8.73 -12.96 -10.80
C LEU A 163 -8.36 -13.78 -12.06
N SER A 164 -8.63 -15.09 -12.06
CA SER A 164 -8.46 -15.94 -13.25
C SER A 164 -9.31 -15.43 -14.40
N GLU A 165 -10.61 -15.19 -14.18
CA GLU A 165 -11.51 -14.66 -15.21
C GLU A 165 -11.01 -13.33 -15.81
N LYS A 166 -10.56 -12.40 -14.95
CA LYS A 166 -9.98 -11.13 -15.38
C LYS A 166 -8.69 -11.31 -16.18
N ARG A 167 -7.86 -12.30 -15.84
CA ARG A 167 -6.61 -12.59 -16.53
C ARG A 167 -6.85 -13.23 -17.89
N LEU A 168 -7.77 -14.17 -17.98
CA LEU A 168 -8.17 -14.82 -19.24
C LEU A 168 -8.79 -13.81 -20.21
N LYS A 169 -9.70 -12.96 -19.73
CA LYS A 169 -10.27 -11.86 -20.54
C LYS A 169 -9.21 -10.85 -20.98
N TRP A 170 -8.21 -10.57 -20.14
CA TRP A 170 -7.09 -9.73 -20.54
C TRP A 170 -6.28 -10.40 -21.66
N PHE A 171 -5.98 -11.70 -21.52
CA PHE A 171 -5.20 -12.43 -22.52
C PHE A 171 -5.91 -12.48 -23.87
N SER A 172 -7.21 -12.77 -23.92
CA SER A 172 -7.97 -12.79 -25.17
C SER A 172 -7.91 -11.45 -25.93
N ASN A 173 -7.83 -10.34 -25.19
CA ASN A 173 -7.76 -9.00 -25.78
C ASN A 173 -6.33 -8.60 -26.22
N HIS A 174 -5.31 -9.39 -25.84
CA HIS A 174 -3.89 -9.09 -26.12
C HIS A 174 -3.18 -10.24 -26.83
N CYS A 175 -3.87 -11.35 -27.17
CA CYS A 175 -3.27 -12.57 -27.68
C CYS A 175 -2.48 -12.34 -28.99
N SER A 176 -2.94 -11.41 -29.83
CA SER A 176 -2.23 -11.00 -31.06
C SER A 176 -0.84 -10.44 -30.81
N SER A 177 -0.59 -9.84 -29.64
CA SER A 177 0.74 -9.34 -29.25
C SER A 177 1.74 -10.45 -28.91
N PHE A 178 1.29 -11.71 -28.85
CA PHE A 178 2.12 -12.88 -28.54
C PHE A 178 2.20 -13.87 -29.70
N ALA A 179 1.49 -13.61 -30.81
CA ALA A 179 1.52 -14.45 -32.01
C ALA A 179 2.72 -14.07 -32.89
N GLY A 180 3.74 -14.95 -32.98
CA GLY A 180 4.79 -14.81 -34.00
C GLY A 180 6.22 -14.92 -33.51
N SER A 181 6.57 -15.90 -32.69
CA SER A 181 7.98 -16.20 -32.43
C SER A 181 8.20 -17.71 -32.37
N ASN A 182 9.27 -18.21 -33.03
CA ASN A 182 9.87 -19.53 -32.78
C ASN A 182 10.56 -19.57 -31.40
N GLU A 183 9.94 -18.92 -30.41
CA GLU A 183 10.47 -18.69 -29.08
C GLU A 183 10.21 -19.91 -28.22
N ASP A 184 11.14 -20.18 -27.31
CA ASP A 184 10.99 -21.22 -26.31
C ASP A 184 9.68 -21.04 -25.50
N ILE A 185 9.03 -22.15 -25.14
CA ILE A 185 7.73 -22.12 -24.46
C ILE A 185 7.81 -21.41 -23.10
N LEU A 186 8.90 -21.59 -22.35
CA LEU A 186 9.10 -20.94 -21.05
C LEU A 186 9.29 -19.43 -21.22
N GLU A 187 10.07 -19.01 -22.21
CA GLU A 187 10.26 -17.59 -22.54
C GLU A 187 8.97 -16.91 -23.01
N ALA A 188 8.17 -17.60 -23.83
CA ALA A 188 6.86 -17.11 -24.22
C ALA A 188 5.93 -16.92 -23.00
N GLY A 189 5.95 -17.87 -22.05
CA GLY A 189 5.26 -17.77 -20.77
C GLY A 189 5.74 -16.58 -19.94
N TYR A 190 7.06 -16.40 -19.83
CA TYR A 190 7.69 -15.31 -19.10
C TYR A 190 7.32 -13.93 -19.68
N ARG A 191 7.33 -13.78 -21.01
CA ARG A 191 6.91 -12.55 -21.69
C ARG A 191 5.45 -12.19 -21.38
N VAL A 192 4.55 -13.18 -21.34
CA VAL A 192 3.14 -12.97 -20.94
C VAL A 192 3.05 -12.56 -19.47
N PHE A 193 3.85 -13.18 -18.60
CA PHE A 193 3.93 -12.84 -17.18
C PHE A 193 4.34 -11.37 -16.97
N LEU A 194 5.44 -10.93 -17.60
CA LEU A 194 5.92 -9.54 -17.55
C LEU A 194 4.86 -8.55 -18.07
N LYS A 195 4.31 -8.82 -19.26
CA LYS A 195 3.32 -7.96 -19.90
C LYS A 195 2.05 -7.84 -19.07
N LYS A 196 1.59 -8.94 -18.44
CA LYS A 196 0.38 -8.93 -17.62
C LYS A 196 0.56 -8.09 -16.37
N LEU A 197 1.71 -8.24 -15.70
CA LEU A 197 2.01 -7.52 -14.48
C LEU A 197 2.47 -6.09 -14.73
N ARG A 198 2.73 -5.73 -16.00
CA ARG A 198 3.28 -4.43 -16.43
C ARG A 198 4.62 -4.14 -15.74
N ILE A 199 5.46 -5.17 -15.70
CA ILE A 199 6.81 -5.10 -15.13
C ILE A 199 7.84 -5.41 -16.20
N THR A 200 9.04 -4.92 -15.99
CA THR A 200 10.20 -5.14 -16.86
C THR A 200 11.07 -6.28 -16.33
N GLN A 201 12.01 -6.75 -17.15
CA GLN A 201 12.88 -7.87 -16.79
C GLN A 201 13.77 -7.56 -15.58
N ASP A 202 14.26 -6.33 -15.43
CA ASP A 202 15.03 -5.89 -14.25
C ASP A 202 14.23 -5.92 -12.94
N GLN A 203 12.90 -5.94 -13.04
CA GLN A 203 12.01 -6.06 -11.88
C GLN A 203 11.66 -7.53 -11.55
N ALA A 204 11.99 -8.46 -12.44
CA ALA A 204 11.75 -9.90 -12.31
C ALA A 204 12.86 -10.70 -13.03
N ASP A 205 14.09 -10.59 -12.55
CA ASP A 205 15.27 -11.16 -13.20
C ASP A 205 15.18 -12.68 -13.35
N ILE A 206 15.61 -13.22 -14.49
CA ILE A 206 15.78 -14.67 -14.67
C ILE A 206 17.01 -15.12 -13.87
N ALA A 207 16.79 -15.91 -12.83
CA ALA A 207 17.85 -16.48 -12.00
C ALA A 207 18.46 -17.74 -12.61
N SER A 208 17.63 -18.56 -13.25
CA SER A 208 18.04 -19.76 -13.99
C SER A 208 16.96 -20.17 -14.98
N CYS A 209 17.34 -20.82 -16.07
CA CYS A 209 16.44 -21.40 -17.06
C CYS A 209 17.02 -22.73 -17.56
N ASP A 210 16.20 -23.77 -17.58
CA ASP A 210 16.47 -25.09 -18.16
C ASP A 210 15.30 -25.53 -19.06
N ASN A 211 15.34 -26.75 -19.62
CA ASN A 211 14.32 -27.23 -20.57
C ASN A 211 12.92 -27.41 -19.96
N THR A 212 12.81 -27.43 -18.64
CA THR A 212 11.58 -27.71 -17.89
C THR A 212 11.16 -26.56 -16.98
N SER A 213 12.05 -25.62 -16.66
CA SER A 213 11.76 -24.57 -15.70
C SER A 213 12.52 -23.27 -15.95
N LEU A 214 11.85 -22.16 -15.64
CA LEU A 214 12.40 -20.81 -15.64
C LEU A 214 12.13 -20.17 -14.27
N VAL A 215 13.20 -19.86 -13.55
CA VAL A 215 13.18 -19.31 -12.18
C VAL A 215 13.41 -17.80 -12.23
N LEU A 216 12.56 -17.05 -11.54
CA LEU A 216 12.50 -15.60 -11.52
C LEU A 216 12.68 -15.04 -10.10
N HIS A 217 13.38 -13.93 -9.97
CA HIS A 217 13.49 -13.17 -8.72
C HIS A 217 12.73 -11.83 -8.81
N SER A 218 11.45 -11.87 -8.47
CA SER A 218 10.55 -10.71 -8.55
C SER A 218 10.76 -9.71 -7.41
N LYS A 219 11.18 -8.50 -7.78
CA LYS A 219 11.47 -7.35 -6.89
C LYS A 219 10.51 -6.17 -7.12
N ASN A 220 9.66 -6.24 -8.14
CA ASN A 220 8.63 -5.24 -8.45
C ASN A 220 7.77 -4.85 -7.23
N PHE A 221 7.21 -3.63 -7.26
CA PHE A 221 6.21 -3.21 -6.27
C PHE A 221 4.99 -4.13 -6.31
N CYS A 222 4.55 -4.59 -5.13
CA CYS A 222 3.47 -5.56 -5.00
C CYS A 222 2.39 -5.04 -4.05
N PRO A 223 1.23 -4.58 -4.57
CA PRO A 223 0.13 -4.08 -3.75
C PRO A 223 -0.38 -5.11 -2.73
N THR A 224 -0.43 -6.38 -3.12
CA THR A 224 -0.82 -7.49 -2.25
C THR A 224 0.13 -7.66 -1.08
N LEU A 225 1.45 -7.53 -1.31
CA LEU A 225 2.46 -7.62 -0.25
C LEU A 225 2.31 -6.47 0.75
N GLU A 226 2.16 -5.24 0.26
CA GLU A 226 1.98 -4.08 1.14
C GLU A 226 0.68 -4.19 1.95
N ALA A 227 -0.41 -4.64 1.33
CA ALA A 227 -1.65 -4.94 2.04
C ALA A 227 -1.46 -6.03 3.11
N CYS A 228 -0.69 -7.10 2.83
CA CYS A 228 -0.37 -8.12 3.83
C CYS A 228 0.40 -7.55 5.02
N LYS A 229 1.41 -6.70 4.77
CA LYS A 229 2.18 -6.04 5.84
C LYS A 229 1.29 -5.15 6.71
N ILE A 230 0.40 -4.36 6.08
CA ILE A 230 -0.54 -3.46 6.78
C ILE A 230 -1.53 -4.27 7.63
N LEU A 231 -2.08 -5.34 7.07
CA LEU A 231 -3.08 -6.18 7.73
C LEU A 231 -2.50 -7.21 8.71
N GLY A 232 -1.17 -7.37 8.77
CA GLY A 232 -0.52 -8.39 9.58
C GLY A 232 -0.75 -9.82 9.07
N LEU A 233 -0.96 -9.99 7.76
CA LEU A 233 -1.22 -11.30 7.12
C LEU A 233 0.07 -11.96 6.65
N ASP A 234 0.13 -13.30 6.69
CA ASP A 234 1.23 -14.03 6.08
C ASP A 234 1.09 -14.02 4.54
N SER A 235 2.00 -13.30 3.86
CA SER A 235 2.04 -13.21 2.41
C SER A 235 2.14 -14.57 1.72
N ARG A 236 2.75 -15.60 2.36
CA ARG A 236 2.82 -16.96 1.81
C ARG A 236 1.42 -17.57 1.68
N PHE A 237 0.61 -17.43 2.73
CA PHE A 237 -0.75 -17.94 2.74
C PHE A 237 -1.62 -17.23 1.69
N VAL A 238 -1.51 -15.89 1.62
CA VAL A 238 -2.25 -15.10 0.64
C VAL A 238 -1.81 -15.43 -0.79
N CYS A 239 -0.51 -15.41 -1.09
CA CYS A 239 -0.01 -15.68 -2.44
C CYS A 239 -0.42 -17.06 -2.95
N ARG A 240 -0.35 -18.09 -2.10
CA ARG A 240 -0.75 -19.47 -2.41
C ARG A 240 -2.20 -19.58 -2.82
N HIS A 241 -3.10 -18.97 -2.05
CA HIS A 241 -4.54 -19.14 -2.28
C HIS A 241 -5.12 -18.13 -3.25
N LEU A 242 -4.49 -16.95 -3.42
CA LEU A 242 -5.02 -15.86 -4.24
C LEU A 242 -4.42 -15.82 -5.65
N THR A 243 -3.13 -16.12 -5.82
CA THR A 243 -2.40 -15.70 -7.05
C THR A 243 -1.74 -16.82 -7.83
N GLU A 244 -1.43 -17.97 -7.22
CA GLU A 244 -0.73 -19.07 -7.91
C GLU A 244 -1.59 -19.70 -9.02
N ALA A 245 -2.81 -20.15 -8.68
CA ALA A 245 -3.73 -20.73 -9.67
C ALA A 245 -4.09 -19.73 -10.79
N PRO A 246 -4.45 -18.45 -10.50
CA PRO A 246 -4.71 -17.49 -11.57
C PRO A 246 -3.51 -17.17 -12.47
N THR A 247 -2.27 -17.36 -12.00
CA THR A 247 -1.10 -17.19 -12.88
C THR A 247 -0.94 -18.42 -13.76
N THR A 248 -1.13 -19.62 -13.20
CA THR A 248 -1.16 -20.87 -13.98
C THR A 248 -2.22 -20.82 -15.08
N ASP A 249 -3.45 -20.41 -14.78
CA ASP A 249 -4.54 -20.32 -15.76
C ASP A 249 -4.18 -19.40 -16.94
N LEU A 250 -3.48 -18.30 -16.66
CA LEU A 250 -2.99 -17.37 -17.67
C LEU A 250 -1.89 -17.99 -18.53
N LEU A 251 -0.88 -18.62 -17.92
CA LEU A 251 0.23 -19.23 -18.65
C LEU A 251 -0.23 -20.40 -19.53
N ARG A 252 -1.28 -21.12 -19.11
CA ARG A 252 -1.90 -22.18 -19.92
C ARG A 252 -2.53 -21.69 -21.22
N GLN A 253 -2.77 -20.38 -21.37
CA GLN A 253 -3.18 -19.80 -22.64
C GLN A 253 -2.02 -19.71 -23.65
N VAL A 254 -0.77 -19.79 -23.18
CA VAL A 254 0.42 -19.89 -24.03
C VAL A 254 0.67 -21.35 -24.40
N HIS A 255 0.69 -22.23 -23.41
CA HIS A 255 0.85 -23.66 -23.62
C HIS A 255 0.21 -24.47 -22.47
N PRO A 256 -0.58 -25.53 -22.74
CA PRO A 256 -1.38 -26.21 -21.73
C PRO A 256 -0.57 -26.86 -20.60
N LYS A 257 0.71 -27.20 -20.86
CA LYS A 257 1.63 -27.77 -19.86
C LYS A 257 2.38 -26.74 -19.01
N LEU A 258 2.20 -25.44 -19.26
CA LEU A 258 2.80 -24.42 -18.41
C LEU A 258 2.05 -24.33 -17.08
N ARG A 259 2.81 -24.24 -15.99
CA ARG A 259 2.31 -23.92 -14.66
C ARG A 259 3.17 -22.86 -13.99
N PHE A 260 2.58 -22.18 -13.03
CA PHE A 260 3.26 -21.20 -12.20
C PHE A 260 3.34 -21.71 -10.76
N SER A 261 4.49 -21.56 -10.12
CA SER A 261 4.64 -21.82 -8.69
C SER A 261 5.63 -20.87 -8.03
N ARG A 262 5.81 -20.99 -6.71
CA ARG A 262 6.72 -20.15 -5.92
C ARG A 262 7.51 -20.96 -4.93
N ASN A 263 8.73 -20.51 -4.64
CA ASN A 263 9.44 -20.96 -3.45
C ASN A 263 8.92 -20.18 -2.24
N TYR A 264 8.10 -20.84 -1.42
CA TYR A 264 7.47 -20.21 -0.27
C TYR A 264 8.43 -19.91 0.89
N ASP A 265 9.65 -20.45 0.85
CA ASP A 265 10.70 -20.10 1.81
C ASP A 265 11.43 -18.81 1.37
N LYS A 266 11.39 -18.47 0.08
CA LYS A 266 12.00 -17.26 -0.48
C LYS A 266 10.94 -16.29 -1.03
N LEU A 267 10.09 -15.80 -0.12
CA LEU A 267 9.06 -14.81 -0.43
C LEU A 267 9.21 -13.54 0.41
N ARG A 268 9.02 -12.37 -0.19
CA ARG A 268 8.94 -11.10 0.55
C ARG A 268 7.78 -11.12 1.57
N PRO A 269 7.97 -10.56 2.78
CA PRO A 269 9.12 -9.76 3.21
C PRO A 269 10.27 -10.55 3.86
N ARG A 270 10.24 -11.89 3.88
CA ARG A 270 11.26 -12.73 4.54
C ARG A 270 12.55 -12.88 3.72
N SER A 271 12.45 -12.65 2.43
CA SER A 271 13.56 -12.56 1.48
C SER A 271 13.57 -11.17 0.82
N ASN A 272 14.66 -10.82 0.13
CA ASN A 272 14.78 -9.58 -0.64
C ASN A 272 14.00 -9.61 -1.97
N TYR A 273 13.55 -10.78 -2.39
CA TYR A 273 12.78 -11.01 -3.62
C TYR A 273 11.73 -12.12 -3.41
N CYS A 274 10.78 -12.24 -4.33
CA CYS A 274 9.92 -13.41 -4.42
C CYS A 274 10.50 -14.33 -5.49
N GLU A 275 10.89 -15.55 -5.10
CA GLU A 275 11.35 -16.57 -6.05
C GLU A 275 10.13 -17.28 -6.66
N GLU A 276 9.95 -17.10 -7.95
CA GLU A 276 8.79 -17.54 -8.73
C GLU A 276 9.27 -18.44 -9.87
N MET A 277 8.46 -19.42 -10.28
CA MET A 277 8.85 -20.42 -11.26
C MET A 277 7.76 -20.59 -12.31
N ILE A 278 8.15 -20.51 -13.57
CA ILE A 278 7.35 -20.97 -14.71
C ILE A 278 7.89 -22.35 -15.07
N ILE A 279 7.02 -23.35 -15.05
CA ILE A 279 7.43 -24.75 -15.20
C ILE A 279 6.65 -25.36 -16.35
N LEU A 280 7.33 -26.12 -17.19
CA LEU A 280 6.77 -26.92 -18.27
C LEU A 280 6.68 -28.36 -17.77
N ASP A 281 5.46 -28.83 -17.51
CA ASP A 281 5.22 -30.22 -17.10
C ASP A 281 5.55 -31.20 -18.23
N GLU A 282 5.92 -32.43 -17.87
CA GLU A 282 6.29 -33.52 -18.80
C GLU A 282 5.18 -33.95 -19.76
#